data_AF-A0A963H7B7-F1
#
_entry.id   AF-A0A963H7B7-F1
#
_cell.length_a   1.000
_cell.length_b   1.000
_cell.length_c   1.000
_cell.angle_alpha   90.00
_cell.angle_beta   90.00
_cell.angle_gamma   90.00
#
_symmetry.space_group_name_H-M   'P 1'
#
loop_
_entity.id
_entity.type
_entity.pdbx_description
1 polymer ?
#
loop_
_entity_poly.entity_id
_entity_poly.type
_entity_poly.pdbx_seq_one_letter_code
_entity_poly.pdbx_strand_id
1 'polypeptide(L)' 'EAGLDQAAPRDTLFLPPGHDRDVAARLRAIGWRTIAAIDAADDAAALGCTHVLDQGEPRKL' A
#
# COMPACT_ATOMS: atom_id res chain seq x y z
N GLU A 1 23.63 14.73 14.20
CA GLU A 1 22.53 14.73 13.21
C GLU A 1 21.84 13.38 13.27
N ALA A 2 20.55 13.33 13.63
CA ALA A 2 19.72 12.13 13.51
C ALA A 2 18.24 12.55 13.63
N GLY A 3 17.60 12.81 12.50
CA GLY A 3 16.17 13.10 12.43
C GLY A 3 15.38 11.85 12.80
N LEU A 4 14.85 11.82 14.03
CA LEU A 4 13.81 10.88 14.43
C LEU A 4 12.49 11.43 13.90
N ASP A 5 12.26 11.31 12.59
CA ASP A 5 10.91 11.41 12.06
C ASP A 5 10.18 10.18 12.62
N GLN A 6 9.45 10.37 13.72
CA GLN A 6 8.51 9.40 14.23
C GLN A 6 7.53 9.12 13.11
N ALA A 7 7.82 8.12 12.29
CA ALA A 7 6.93 7.67 11.24
C ALA A 7 5.71 7.10 11.97
N ALA A 8 4.72 7.96 12.21
CA ALA A 8 3.37 7.59 12.57
C ALA A 8 2.99 6.39 11.70
N PRO A 9 2.28 5.37 12.24
CA PRO A 9 1.97 4.15 11.52
C PRO A 9 1.39 4.50 10.16
N ARG A 10 2.20 4.37 9.11
CA ARG A 10 1.82 4.82 7.77
C ARG A 10 0.84 3.79 7.23
N ASP A 11 -0.33 4.24 6.81
CA ASP A 11 -1.30 3.36 6.20
C ASP A 11 -0.67 2.62 5.02
N THR A 12 -0.75 1.29 5.11
CA THR A 12 -0.07 0.40 4.18
C THR A 12 -1.11 -0.18 3.22
N LEU A 13 -0.90 0.08 1.94
CA LEU A 13 -1.80 -0.26 0.85
C LEU A 13 -1.25 -1.44 0.05
N PHE A 14 -1.99 -2.54 0.05
CA PHE A 14 -1.73 -3.69 -0.80
C PHE A 14 -2.16 -3.41 -2.24
N LEU A 15 -1.31 -3.74 -3.20
CA LEU A 15 -1.56 -3.57 -4.63
C LEU A 15 -1.66 -4.97 -5.27
N PRO A 16 -2.86 -5.45 -5.61
CA PRO A 16 -3.02 -6.77 -6.21
C PRO A 16 -2.38 -6.85 -7.61
N PRO A 17 -2.11 -8.06 -8.13
CA PRO A 17 -1.57 -8.22 -9.48
C PRO A 17 -2.58 -7.68 -10.50
N GLY A 18 -2.09 -6.89 -11.47
CA GLY A 18 -2.94 -6.22 -12.46
C GLY A 18 -3.57 -4.89 -12.00
N HIS A 19 -3.16 -4.37 -10.83
CA HIS A 19 -3.57 -3.03 -10.38
C HIS A 19 -3.09 -1.91 -11.32
N ASP A 20 -3.78 -0.77 -11.23
CA ASP A 20 -3.43 0.43 -11.97
C ASP A 20 -2.19 1.10 -11.38
N ARG A 21 -1.07 1.06 -12.12
CA ARG A 21 0.24 1.52 -11.65
C ARG A 21 0.29 3.03 -11.45
N ASP A 22 -0.49 3.79 -12.21
CA ASP A 22 -0.60 5.24 -12.10
C ASP A 22 -1.25 5.63 -10.77
N VAL A 23 -2.33 4.94 -10.39
CA VAL A 23 -2.97 5.13 -9.08
C VAL A 23 -2.00 4.79 -7.95
N ALA A 24 -1.29 3.67 -8.07
CA ALA A 24 -0.28 3.28 -7.09
C ALA A 24 0.84 4.33 -6.96
N ALA A 25 1.33 4.87 -8.07
CA ALA A 25 2.35 5.92 -8.07
C ALA A 25 1.85 7.21 -7.41
N ARG A 26 0.62 7.62 -7.71
CA ARG A 26 -0.03 8.78 -7.09
C ARG A 26 -0.15 8.60 -5.58
N LEU A 27 -0.59 7.43 -5.11
CA LEU A 27 -0.74 7.15 -3.68
C LEU A 27 0.61 7.16 -2.96
N ARG A 28 1.66 6.59 -3.56
CA ARG A 28 3.04 6.71 -3.04
C ARG A 28 3.47 8.17 -2.91
N ALA A 29 3.19 9.00 -3.91
CA ALA A 29 3.53 10.42 -3.89
C ALA A 29 2.79 11.20 -2.80
N ILE A 30 1.56 10.81 -2.46
CA ILE A 30 0.78 11.38 -1.35
C ILE A 30 1.34 10.97 0.02
N GLY A 31 2.13 9.89 0.07
CA GLY A 31 2.81 9.41 1.29
C GLY A 31 2.37 8.03 1.76
N TRP A 32 1.53 7.33 0.99
CA TRP A 32 1.09 5.96 1.27
C TRP A 32 2.23 4.96 1.11
N ARG A 33 2.24 3.95 1.98
CA ARG A 33 3.17 2.83 1.85
C ARG A 33 2.52 1.74 1.03
N THR A 34 2.89 1.61 -0.23
CA THR A 34 2.28 0.58 -1.09
C THR A 34 3.12 -0.71 -1.13
N ILE A 35 2.49 -1.88 -1.11
CA ILE A 35 3.14 -3.19 -1.25
C ILE A 35 2.53 -3.90 -2.46
N ALA A 36 3.36 -4.22 -3.47
CA ALA A 36 2.90 -4.94 -4.65
C ALA A 36 2.88 -6.45 -4.38
N ALA A 37 1.73 -7.07 -4.63
CA ALA A 37 1.55 -8.51 -4.65
C ALA A 37 2.41 -9.11 -5.77
N ILE A 38 3.02 -10.27 -5.50
CA ILE A 38 3.72 -11.06 -6.50
C ILE A 38 2.72 -11.96 -7.21
N ASP A 39 1.78 -12.54 -6.45
CA ASP A 39 0.73 -13.43 -6.91
C ASP A 39 -0.65 -13.04 -6.34
N ALA A 40 -1.73 -13.55 -6.94
CA ALA A 40 -3.09 -13.33 -6.43
C ALA A 40 -3.35 -14.06 -5.10
N ALA A 41 -2.52 -15.06 -4.77
CA ALA A 41 -2.51 -15.73 -3.48
C ALA A 41 -1.80 -14.94 -2.36
N ASP A 42 -1.18 -13.79 -2.67
CA ASP A 42 -0.61 -12.94 -1.62
C ASP A 42 -1.72 -12.33 -0.74
N ASP A 43 -1.60 -12.57 0.55
CA ASP A 43 -2.55 -12.04 1.54
C ASP A 43 -2.10 -10.68 2.05
N ALA A 44 -2.90 -9.65 1.78
CA ALA A 44 -2.66 -8.29 2.25
C ALA A 44 -2.50 -8.24 3.79
N ALA A 45 -3.31 -9.01 4.52
CA ALA A 45 -3.22 -9.11 5.97
C ALA A 45 -1.92 -9.80 6.45
N ALA A 46 -1.49 -10.85 5.74
CA ALA A 46 -0.24 -11.56 6.06
C ALA A 46 1.00 -10.68 5.83
N LEU A 47 0.93 -9.77 4.86
CA LEU A 47 1.96 -8.77 4.57
C LEU A 47 1.91 -7.56 5.51
N GLY A 48 0.94 -7.49 6.43
CA GLY A 48 0.76 -6.37 7.35
C GLY A 48 0.18 -5.12 6.69
N CYS A 49 -0.51 -5.25 5.56
CA CYS A 49 -1.25 -4.15 4.96
C CYS A 49 -2.51 -3.85 5.76
N THR A 50 -2.89 -2.57 5.84
CA THR A 50 -4.14 -2.14 6.47
C THR A 50 -5.25 -1.91 5.45
N HIS A 51 -4.88 -1.66 4.20
CA HIS A 51 -5.77 -1.40 3.07
C HIS A 51 -5.34 -2.22 1.86
N VAL A 52 -6.27 -2.46 0.93
CA VAL A 52 -6.07 -3.06 -0.40
C VAL A 52 -6.59 -2.11 -1.46
N LEU A 53 -5.85 -1.98 -2.57
CA LEU A 53 -6.30 -1.20 -3.72
C LEU A 53 -7.32 -2.01 -4.51
N ASP A 54 -8.57 -1.57 -4.46
CA ASP A 54 -9.70 -2.14 -5.19
C ASP A 54 -10.22 -1.10 -6.18
N GLN A 55 -10.26 -1.41 -7.48
CA GLN A 55 -10.80 -0.52 -8.53
C GLN A 55 -10.18 0.90 -8.57
N GLY A 56 -8.97 1.09 -8.03
CA GLY A 56 -8.32 2.40 -7.95
C GLY A 56 -8.56 3.17 -6.65
N GLU A 57 -9.24 2.57 -5.68
CA GLU A 57 -9.50 3.14 -4.36
C GLU A 57 -8.92 2.26 -3.25
N PRO A 58 -8.31 2.85 -2.20
CA PRO A 58 -7.85 2.09 -1.05
C PRO A 58 -9.04 1.64 -0.19
N ARG A 59 -9.39 0.35 -0.25
CA ARG A 59 -10.39 -0.28 0.62
C ARG A 59 -9.71 -0.84 1.86
N LYS A 60 -10.27 -0.55 3.04
CA LYS A 60 -9.80 -1.16 4.29
C LYS A 60 -10.15 -2.65 4.31
N LEU A 61 -9.19 -3.48 4.73
CA LEU A 61 -9.40 -4.92 4.96
C LEU A 61 -10.36 -5.17 6.13
#